data_AF-A0A351T4L1-F1
#
_entry.id   AF-A0A351T4L1-F1
#
_cell.length_a   1.000
_cell.length_b   1.000
_cell.length_c   1.000
_cell.angle_alpha   90.00
_cell.angle_beta   90.00
_cell.angle_gamma   90.00
#
_symmetry.space_group_name_H-M   'P 1'
#
loop_
_entity.id
_entity.type
_entity.pdbx_description
1 polymer ?
#
loop_
_entity_poly.entity_id
_entity_poly.type
_entity_poly.pdbx_seq_one_letter_code
_entity_poly.pdbx_strand_id
1 'polypeptide(L)'
;MDRDMQSLIDLAREGTARSRAVLADNILDFFIAPEGRLNDQERAIMDDILTNLVHQMELSLRRALSEKLADTRSAPPSLITFLAQDDVSVARPILLKSRLLRDEQLIEVIKHRTKEHQLCIAMRRNISELVSSSLISHGDEDVIESLLQNDSAAISQDAMAYLVAESRQFSQFQEPLLARGDLPASLAHRMFWWVSAALRNKI
;
A
#
# COMPACT_ATOMS: atom_id res chain seq x y z
N MET A 1 -20.44 30.28 -0.65
CA MET A 1 -19.40 30.57 0.36
C MET A 1 -19.98 30.68 1.76
N ASP A 2 -20.77 31.70 2.15
CA ASP A 2 -21.29 31.79 3.54
C ASP A 2 -22.28 30.68 3.94
N ARG A 3 -23.20 30.29 3.05
CA ARG A 3 -24.14 29.18 3.32
C ARG A 3 -23.48 27.81 3.42
N ASP A 4 -22.44 27.58 2.62
CA ASP A 4 -21.72 26.30 2.62
C ASP A 4 -20.93 26.16 3.92
N MET A 5 -20.30 27.24 4.39
CA MET A 5 -19.58 27.25 5.66
C MET A 5 -20.51 27.07 6.88
N GLN A 6 -21.68 27.71 6.88
CA GLN A 6 -22.68 27.51 7.94
C GLN A 6 -23.21 26.08 7.97
N SER A 7 -23.47 25.48 6.80
CA SER A 7 -23.85 24.07 6.68
C SER A 7 -22.79 23.13 7.29
N LEU A 8 -21.51 23.37 7.05
CA LEU A 8 -20.42 22.56 7.63
C LEU A 8 -20.33 22.71 9.15
N ILE A 9 -20.55 23.91 9.69
CA ILE A 9 -20.59 24.16 11.13
C ILE A 9 -21.77 23.44 11.79
N ASP A 10 -22.94 23.45 11.16
CA ASP A 10 -24.13 22.75 11.67
C ASP A 10 -23.92 21.24 11.67
N LEU A 11 -23.34 20.67 10.60
CA LEU A 11 -22.96 19.26 10.54
C LEU A 11 -21.95 18.86 11.63
N ALA A 12 -20.96 19.72 11.90
CA ALA A 12 -19.99 19.51 12.97
C ALA A 12 -20.64 19.53 14.35
N ARG A 13 -21.67 20.37 14.57
CA ARG A 13 -22.43 20.46 15.82
C ARG A 13 -23.37 19.28 16.04
N GLU A 14 -23.99 18.77 14.98
CA GLU A 14 -24.87 17.60 15.06
C GLU A 14 -24.13 16.35 15.54
N GLY A 15 -22.87 16.18 15.10
CA GLY A 15 -21.99 15.12 15.58
C GLY A 15 -22.50 13.69 15.32
N THR A 16 -23.49 13.51 14.44
CA THR A 16 -24.00 12.18 14.07
C THR A 16 -23.05 11.48 13.11
N ALA A 17 -23.17 10.15 12.98
CA ALA A 17 -22.38 9.39 12.00
C ALA A 17 -22.59 9.90 10.56
N ARG A 18 -23.83 10.26 10.21
CA ARG A 18 -24.17 10.83 8.90
C ARG A 18 -23.55 12.22 8.72
N SER A 19 -23.65 13.09 9.72
CA SER A 19 -23.11 14.45 9.64
C SER A 19 -21.59 14.44 9.52
N ARG A 20 -20.91 13.52 10.23
CA ARG A 20 -19.46 13.28 10.08
C ARG A 20 -19.08 12.81 8.66
N ALA A 21 -19.85 11.88 8.09
CA ALA A 21 -19.61 11.39 6.73
C ALA A 21 -19.69 12.52 5.69
N VAL A 22 -20.74 13.33 5.77
CA VAL A 22 -20.94 14.48 4.88
C VAL A 22 -19.83 15.52 5.09
N LEU A 23 -19.46 15.81 6.34
CA LEU A 23 -18.40 16.77 6.64
C LEU A 23 -17.04 16.33 6.06
N ALA A 24 -16.68 15.05 6.20
CA ALA A 24 -15.43 14.53 5.66
C ALA A 24 -15.40 14.56 4.12
N ASP A 25 -16.51 14.25 3.46
CA ASP A 25 -16.58 14.29 1.99
C ASP A 25 -16.39 15.73 1.47
N ASN A 26 -17.06 16.71 2.10
CA ASN A 26 -16.87 18.12 1.76
C ASN A 26 -15.44 18.61 2.03
N ILE A 27 -14.85 18.25 3.18
CA ILE A 27 -13.46 18.60 3.50
C ILE A 27 -12.51 17.97 2.48
N LEU A 28 -12.75 16.73 2.10
CA LEU A 28 -11.91 16.03 1.13
C LEU A 28 -11.97 16.69 -0.26
N ASP A 29 -13.15 17.17 -0.67
CA ASP A 29 -13.30 17.86 -1.96
C ASP A 29 -12.43 19.13 -2.03
N PHE A 30 -12.18 19.84 -0.91
CA PHE A 30 -11.22 20.94 -0.87
C PHE A 30 -9.76 20.52 -1.10
N PHE A 31 -9.40 19.27 -0.80
CA PHE A 31 -8.05 18.75 -1.06
C PHE A 31 -7.87 18.21 -2.48
N ILE A 32 -8.96 17.76 -3.11
CA ILE A 32 -8.97 17.20 -4.47
C ILE A 32 -9.17 18.31 -5.51
N ALA A 33 -9.95 19.35 -5.20
CA ALA A 33 -10.23 20.45 -6.12
C ALA A 33 -9.00 21.37 -6.33
N PRO A 34 -8.64 21.70 -7.59
CA PRO A 34 -7.49 22.57 -7.88
C PRO A 34 -7.65 24.02 -7.39
N GLU A 35 -8.89 24.47 -7.17
CA GLU A 35 -9.23 25.88 -6.94
C GLU A 35 -9.19 26.30 -5.44
N GLY A 36 -9.11 25.33 -4.53
CA GLY A 36 -9.01 25.55 -3.09
C GLY A 36 -7.57 25.81 -2.65
N ARG A 37 -7.11 27.06 -2.77
CA ARG A 37 -5.73 27.44 -2.45
C ARG A 37 -5.52 27.64 -0.94
N LEU A 38 -5.75 26.59 -0.15
CA LEU A 38 -5.32 26.55 1.25
C LEU A 38 -3.79 26.67 1.31
N ASN A 39 -3.30 27.46 2.25
CA ASN A 39 -1.88 27.50 2.57
C ASN A 39 -1.44 26.22 3.32
N ASP A 40 -0.14 26.01 3.46
CA ASP A 40 0.40 24.78 4.07
C ASP A 40 -0.06 24.55 5.51
N GLN A 41 -0.25 25.63 6.28
CA GLN A 41 -0.73 25.56 7.66
C GLN A 41 -2.22 25.15 7.71
N GLU A 42 -3.06 25.73 6.87
CA GLU A 42 -4.47 25.37 6.74
C GLU A 42 -4.62 23.91 6.27
N ARG A 43 -3.77 23.46 5.34
CA ARG A 43 -3.74 22.07 4.89
C ARG A 43 -3.39 21.10 6.03
N ALA A 44 -2.40 21.43 6.86
CA ALA A 44 -2.02 20.59 7.99
C ALA A 44 -3.18 20.46 9.01
N ILE A 45 -3.79 21.59 9.40
CA ILE A 45 -4.92 21.59 10.33
C ILE A 45 -6.09 20.76 9.77
N MET A 46 -6.37 20.91 8.47
CA MET A 46 -7.49 20.24 7.85
C MET A 46 -7.24 18.75 7.61
N ASP A 47 -5.98 18.34 7.40
CA ASP A 47 -5.56 16.92 7.41
C ASP A 47 -5.83 16.28 8.77
N ASP A 48 -5.42 16.93 9.86
CA ASP A 48 -5.64 16.44 11.23
C ASP A 48 -7.13 16.32 11.56
N ILE A 49 -7.93 17.34 11.21
CA ILE A 49 -9.39 17.31 11.42
C ILE A 49 -10.02 16.18 10.63
N LEU A 50 -9.69 16.06 9.34
CA LEU A 50 -10.26 15.03 8.48
C LEU A 50 -9.90 13.63 8.97
N THR A 51 -8.63 13.41 9.33
CA THR A 51 -8.16 12.13 9.85
C THR A 51 -8.92 11.72 11.11
N ASN A 52 -9.13 12.66 12.04
CA ASN A 52 -9.92 12.42 13.25
C ASN A 52 -11.39 12.11 12.96
N LEU A 53 -12.01 12.81 12.00
CA LEU A 53 -13.39 12.54 11.58
C LEU A 53 -13.53 11.14 10.99
N VAL A 54 -12.61 10.77 10.09
CA VAL A 54 -12.61 9.47 9.41
C VAL A 54 -12.36 8.35 10.41
N HIS A 55 -11.49 8.54 11.40
CA HIS A 55 -11.26 7.54 12.44
C HIS A 55 -12.55 7.15 13.18
N GLN A 56 -13.47 8.08 13.38
CA GLN A 56 -14.74 7.83 14.08
C GLN A 56 -15.84 7.25 13.17
N MET A 57 -15.55 7.00 11.90
CA MET A 57 -16.52 6.43 10.97
C MET A 57 -16.60 4.92 11.06
N GLU A 58 -17.77 4.39 10.72
CA GLU A 58 -17.96 2.97 10.54
C GLU A 58 -17.03 2.41 9.44
N LEU A 59 -16.65 1.14 9.59
CA LEU A 59 -15.73 0.45 8.68
C LEU A 59 -16.18 0.55 7.21
N SER A 60 -17.48 0.43 6.94
CA SER A 60 -18.06 0.51 5.60
C SER A 60 -17.79 1.86 4.92
N LEU A 61 -17.90 2.96 5.67
CA LEU A 61 -17.64 4.31 5.18
C LEU A 61 -16.15 4.54 4.98
N ARG A 62 -15.30 4.09 5.91
CA ARG A 62 -13.84 4.16 5.74
C ARG A 62 -13.39 3.39 4.48
N ARG A 63 -14.00 2.22 4.23
CA ARG A 63 -13.75 1.45 3.01
C ARG A 63 -14.15 2.21 1.76
N ALA A 64 -15.37 2.76 1.70
CA ALA A 64 -15.81 3.56 0.56
C ALA A 64 -14.89 4.77 0.30
N LEU A 65 -14.43 5.43 1.37
CA LEU A 65 -13.48 6.55 1.28
C LEU A 65 -12.12 6.08 0.74
N SER A 66 -11.61 4.95 1.23
CA SER A 66 -10.35 4.38 0.76
C SER A 66 -10.39 4.03 -0.74
N GLU A 67 -11.54 3.54 -1.23
CA GLU A 67 -11.76 3.27 -2.65
C GLU A 67 -11.76 4.57 -3.48
N LYS A 68 -12.41 5.64 -2.99
CA LYS A 68 -12.40 6.98 -3.63
C LYS A 68 -10.99 7.57 -3.71
N LEU A 69 -10.17 7.36 -2.68
CA LEU A 69 -8.84 7.94 -2.53
C LEU A 69 -7.71 7.13 -3.18
N ALA A 70 -7.95 5.86 -3.49
CA ALA A 70 -6.92 4.95 -3.96
C ALA A 70 -6.20 5.41 -5.24
N ASP A 71 -6.91 6.08 -6.13
CA ASP A 71 -6.40 6.51 -7.45
C ASP A 71 -6.22 8.05 -7.55
N THR A 72 -6.38 8.79 -6.44
CA THR A 72 -6.22 10.24 -6.44
C THR A 72 -4.75 10.67 -6.46
N ARG A 73 -4.48 11.85 -7.03
CA ARG A 73 -3.12 12.44 -7.10
C ARG A 73 -2.80 13.36 -5.93
N SER A 74 -3.81 13.70 -5.14
CA SER A 74 -3.72 14.61 -3.99
C SER A 74 -4.73 14.12 -2.96
N ALA A 75 -4.25 13.89 -1.75
CA ALA A 75 -5.05 13.60 -0.57
C ALA A 75 -4.25 13.99 0.67
N PRO A 76 -4.92 14.23 1.81
CA PRO A 76 -4.24 14.56 3.05
C PRO A 76 -3.27 13.45 3.48
N PRO A 77 -1.98 13.74 3.72
CA PRO A 77 -0.97 12.72 3.99
C PRO A 77 -1.26 11.86 5.23
N SER A 78 -1.75 12.48 6.31
CA SER A 78 -2.06 11.76 7.56
C SER A 78 -3.25 10.83 7.34
N LEU A 79 -4.27 11.27 6.60
CA LEU A 79 -5.39 10.41 6.22
C LEU A 79 -4.96 9.19 5.39
N ILE A 80 -4.11 9.38 4.37
CA ILE A 80 -3.62 8.26 3.55
C ILE A 80 -2.83 7.26 4.40
N THR A 81 -1.98 7.76 5.31
CA THR A 81 -1.21 6.91 6.23
C THR A 81 -2.13 6.14 7.18
N PHE A 82 -3.15 6.82 7.72
CA PHE A 82 -4.16 6.22 8.59
C PHE A 82 -4.91 5.08 7.89
N LEU A 83 -5.44 5.33 6.69
CA LEU A 83 -6.19 4.33 5.92
C LEU A 83 -5.31 3.13 5.51
N ALA A 84 -4.04 3.36 5.17
CA ALA A 84 -3.09 2.31 4.80
C ALA A 84 -2.74 1.34 5.95
N GLN A 85 -3.00 1.76 7.19
CA GLN A 85 -2.71 1.03 8.42
C GLN A 85 -3.97 0.48 9.11
N ASP A 86 -5.14 0.71 8.54
CA ASP A 86 -6.44 0.35 9.11
C ASP A 86 -6.70 -1.17 9.00
N ASP A 87 -7.95 -1.60 9.17
CA ASP A 87 -8.40 -2.92 8.76
C ASP A 87 -8.04 -3.18 7.28
N VAL A 88 -7.66 -4.42 6.96
CA VAL A 88 -7.17 -4.77 5.62
C VAL A 88 -8.19 -4.45 4.52
N SER A 89 -9.49 -4.52 4.81
CA SER A 89 -10.52 -4.20 3.82
C SER A 89 -10.49 -2.72 3.41
N VAL A 90 -10.04 -1.83 4.29
CA VAL A 90 -9.84 -0.39 4.07
C VAL A 90 -8.44 -0.11 3.51
N ALA A 91 -7.42 -0.78 4.05
CA ALA A 91 -6.03 -0.55 3.64
C ALA A 91 -5.74 -1.05 2.22
N ARG A 92 -6.35 -2.16 1.81
CA ARG A 92 -6.11 -2.82 0.51
C ARG A 92 -6.14 -1.87 -0.69
N PRO A 93 -7.19 -1.07 -0.94
CA PRO A 93 -7.21 -0.15 -2.09
C PRO A 93 -6.10 0.91 -2.03
N ILE A 94 -5.77 1.42 -0.83
CA ILE A 94 -4.69 2.38 -0.64
C ILE A 94 -3.32 1.75 -0.92
N LEU A 95 -3.03 0.61 -0.29
CA LEU A 95 -1.75 -0.09 -0.41
C LEU A 95 -1.47 -0.56 -1.85
N LEU A 96 -2.50 -1.01 -2.58
CA LEU A 96 -2.33 -1.49 -3.95
C LEU A 96 -2.16 -0.38 -4.98
N LYS A 97 -2.83 0.76 -4.81
CA LYS A 97 -2.99 1.75 -5.89
C LYS A 97 -2.44 3.14 -5.59
N SER A 98 -2.53 3.61 -4.34
CA SER A 98 -2.24 5.01 -4.01
C SER A 98 -0.77 5.32 -4.20
N ARG A 99 -0.43 6.29 -5.06
CA ARG A 99 0.95 6.74 -5.30
C ARG A 99 1.46 7.74 -4.27
N LEU A 100 0.67 8.03 -3.23
CA LEU A 100 0.99 9.02 -2.19
C LEU A 100 1.79 8.44 -1.03
N LEU A 101 1.85 7.10 -0.91
CA LEU A 101 2.66 6.42 0.10
C LEU A 101 4.13 6.39 -0.32
N ARG A 102 4.99 6.83 0.61
CA ARG A 102 6.45 6.70 0.53
C ARG A 102 6.90 5.34 1.07
N ASP A 103 8.12 4.98 0.72
CA ASP A 103 8.74 3.72 1.12
C ASP A 103 8.77 3.53 2.65
N GLU A 104 9.04 4.60 3.41
CA GLU A 104 9.06 4.52 4.88
C GLU A 104 7.69 4.12 5.42
N GLN A 105 6.61 4.65 4.85
CA GLN A 105 5.24 4.33 5.27
C GLN A 105 4.87 2.89 4.92
N LEU A 106 5.30 2.39 3.76
CA LEU A 106 5.10 0.99 3.38
C LEU A 106 5.86 0.06 4.31
N ILE A 107 7.10 0.39 4.68
CA ILE A 107 7.90 -0.39 5.63
C ILE A 107 7.25 -0.45 7.02
N GLU A 108 6.71 0.67 7.51
CA GLU A 108 6.01 0.65 8.80
C GLU A 108 4.76 -0.23 8.77
N VAL A 109 4.05 -0.28 7.64
CA VAL A 109 2.96 -1.25 7.44
C VAL A 109 3.49 -2.69 7.46
N ILE A 110 4.60 -2.98 6.79
CA ILE A 110 5.21 -4.34 6.77
C ILE A 110 5.57 -4.80 8.18
N LYS A 111 6.17 -3.93 8.99
CA LYS A 111 6.63 -4.27 10.34
C LYS A 111 5.50 -4.49 11.34
N HIS A 112 4.39 -3.76 11.20
CA HIS A 112 3.40 -3.62 12.27
C HIS A 112 2.00 -4.12 11.90
N ARG A 113 1.76 -4.51 10.64
CA ARG A 113 0.46 -4.97 10.17
C ARG A 113 0.49 -6.42 9.74
N THR A 114 -0.70 -6.95 9.49
CA THR A 114 -0.92 -8.37 9.25
C THR A 114 -0.33 -8.82 7.90
N LYS A 115 -0.21 -10.14 7.72
CA LYS A 115 0.21 -10.77 6.47
C LYS A 115 -0.60 -10.27 5.27
N GLU A 116 -1.91 -10.05 5.42
CA GLU A 116 -2.75 -9.58 4.32
C GLU A 116 -2.40 -8.15 3.87
N HIS A 117 -1.89 -7.30 4.78
CA HIS A 117 -1.34 -5.99 4.41
C HIS A 117 -0.03 -6.15 3.64
N GLN A 118 0.85 -7.04 4.11
CA GLN A 118 2.12 -7.33 3.45
C GLN A 118 1.90 -7.87 2.04
N LEU A 119 0.93 -8.77 1.84
CA LEU A 119 0.51 -9.26 0.53
C LEU A 119 0.04 -8.12 -0.39
N CYS A 120 -0.72 -7.15 0.14
CA CYS A 120 -1.11 -5.97 -0.64
C CYS A 120 0.10 -5.15 -1.10
N ILE A 121 1.14 -5.04 -0.27
CA ILE A 121 2.38 -4.34 -0.62
C ILE A 121 3.20 -5.17 -1.62
N ALA A 122 3.31 -6.49 -1.44
CA ALA A 122 4.03 -7.38 -2.35
C ALA A 122 3.44 -7.38 -3.77
N MET A 123 2.11 -7.26 -3.90
CA MET A 123 1.42 -7.13 -5.19
C MET A 123 1.44 -5.72 -5.80
N ARG A 124 1.93 -4.72 -5.06
CA ARG A 124 1.92 -3.32 -5.50
C ARG A 124 2.92 -3.10 -6.65
N ARG A 125 2.52 -2.36 -7.68
CA ARG A 125 3.42 -2.07 -8.81
C ARG A 125 4.57 -1.15 -8.41
N ASN A 126 5.74 -1.36 -9.00
CA ASN A 126 6.92 -0.51 -8.88
C ASN A 126 7.39 -0.26 -7.43
N ILE A 127 7.39 -1.30 -6.59
CA ILE A 127 7.99 -1.19 -5.25
C ILE A 127 9.52 -1.18 -5.34
N SER A 128 10.16 -0.40 -4.47
CA SER A 128 11.61 -0.22 -4.45
C SER A 128 12.33 -1.41 -3.81
N GLU A 129 13.65 -1.51 -4.04
CA GLU A 129 14.49 -2.52 -3.40
C GLU A 129 14.44 -2.47 -1.88
N LEU A 130 14.27 -1.27 -1.31
CA LEU A 130 14.19 -1.06 0.14
C LEU A 130 12.91 -1.65 0.72
N VAL A 131 11.77 -1.48 0.05
CA VAL A 131 10.49 -2.10 0.44
C VAL A 131 10.54 -3.61 0.22
N SER A 132 11.03 -4.07 -0.93
CA SER A 132 11.22 -5.50 -1.22
C SER A 132 12.10 -6.19 -0.18
N SER A 133 13.22 -5.56 0.20
CA SER A 133 14.12 -6.09 1.24
C SER A 133 13.41 -6.19 2.59
N SER A 134 12.53 -5.24 2.94
CA SER A 134 11.75 -5.31 4.17
C SER A 134 10.74 -6.45 4.16
N LEU A 135 10.09 -6.75 3.02
CA LEU A 135 9.19 -7.91 2.87
C LEU A 135 9.98 -9.23 3.04
N ILE A 136 11.12 -9.35 2.36
CA ILE A 136 11.99 -10.54 2.42
C ILE A 136 12.50 -10.77 3.84
N SER A 137 12.93 -9.70 4.52
CA SER A 137 13.46 -9.77 5.89
C SER A 137 12.38 -10.13 6.92
N HIS A 138 11.10 -9.84 6.64
CA HIS A 138 9.99 -10.26 7.51
C HIS A 138 9.78 -11.78 7.47
N GLY A 139 10.08 -12.42 6.33
CA GLY A 139 10.22 -13.87 6.24
C GLY A 139 8.93 -14.68 6.04
N ASP A 140 7.80 -14.05 5.72
CA ASP A 140 6.58 -14.80 5.39
C ASP A 140 6.66 -15.38 3.95
N GLU A 141 6.53 -16.70 3.83
CA GLU A 141 6.74 -17.43 2.58
C GLU A 141 5.74 -17.05 1.48
N ASP A 142 4.46 -16.83 1.81
CA ASP A 142 3.44 -16.46 0.82
C ASP A 142 3.64 -15.01 0.35
N VAL A 143 4.10 -14.13 1.25
CA VAL A 143 4.44 -12.74 0.92
C VAL A 143 5.65 -12.71 -0.02
N ILE A 144 6.68 -13.50 0.25
CA ILE A 144 7.87 -13.61 -0.61
C ILE A 144 7.50 -14.21 -1.97
N GLU A 145 6.66 -15.25 -2.01
CA GLU A 145 6.17 -15.80 -3.26
C GLU A 145 5.41 -14.75 -4.08
N SER A 146 4.50 -14.01 -3.43
CA SER A 146 3.76 -12.91 -4.08
C SER A 146 4.68 -11.80 -4.60
N LEU A 147 5.74 -11.47 -3.85
CA LEU A 147 6.76 -10.50 -4.26
C LEU A 147 7.53 -10.99 -5.49
N LEU A 148 7.91 -12.27 -5.51
CA LEU A 148 8.63 -12.87 -6.64
C LEU A 148 7.79 -12.88 -7.91
N GLN A 149 6.48 -13.15 -7.79
CA GLN A 149 5.51 -13.10 -8.90
C GLN A 149 5.24 -11.66 -9.41
N ASN A 150 5.68 -10.63 -8.67
CA ASN A 150 5.56 -9.24 -9.10
C ASN A 150 6.79 -8.80 -9.90
N ASP A 151 6.73 -8.94 -11.22
CA ASP A 151 7.82 -8.56 -12.14
C ASP A 151 8.22 -7.08 -12.06
N SER A 152 7.32 -6.20 -11.57
CA SER A 152 7.61 -4.78 -11.41
C SER A 152 8.30 -4.42 -10.09
N ALA A 153 8.40 -5.36 -9.15
CA ALA A 153 9.11 -5.16 -7.90
C ALA A 153 10.61 -5.15 -8.16
N ALA A 154 11.30 -4.11 -7.69
CA ALA A 154 12.76 -4.08 -7.71
C ALA A 154 13.31 -4.97 -6.57
N ILE A 155 14.11 -5.97 -6.93
CA ILE A 155 14.78 -6.86 -5.98
C ILE A 155 16.28 -6.73 -6.22
N SER A 156 17.04 -6.42 -5.17
CA SER A 156 18.48 -6.27 -5.29
C SER A 156 19.15 -7.60 -5.66
N GLN A 157 20.32 -7.54 -6.30
CA GLN A 157 21.07 -8.73 -6.70
C GLN A 157 21.42 -9.65 -5.52
N ASP A 158 21.74 -9.07 -4.37
CA ASP A 158 22.05 -9.83 -3.16
C ASP A 158 20.80 -10.53 -2.60
N ALA A 159 19.65 -9.84 -2.59
CA ALA A 159 18.38 -10.42 -2.19
C ALA A 159 17.94 -11.54 -3.15
N MET A 160 18.16 -11.38 -4.45
CA MET A 160 17.89 -12.41 -5.45
C MET A 160 18.78 -13.65 -5.21
N ALA A 161 20.08 -13.45 -4.96
CA ALA A 161 21.00 -14.54 -4.66
C ALA A 161 20.62 -15.29 -3.38
N TYR A 162 20.14 -14.57 -2.36
CA TYR A 162 19.57 -15.13 -1.14
C TYR A 162 18.34 -15.98 -1.44
N LEU A 163 17.32 -15.44 -2.12
CA LEU A 163 16.09 -16.17 -2.45
C LEU A 163 16.34 -17.40 -3.34
N VAL A 164 17.32 -17.34 -4.24
CA VAL A 164 17.76 -18.50 -5.03
C VAL A 164 18.34 -19.59 -4.14
N ALA A 165 19.12 -19.25 -3.11
CA ALA A 165 19.60 -20.24 -2.15
C ALA A 165 18.44 -20.86 -1.34
N GLU A 166 17.50 -20.03 -0.88
CA GLU A 166 16.32 -20.45 -0.12
C GLU A 166 15.37 -21.34 -0.93
N SER A 167 15.31 -21.17 -2.26
CA SER A 167 14.47 -21.98 -3.17
C SER A 167 14.78 -23.50 -3.15
N ARG A 168 15.90 -23.90 -2.53
CA ARG A 168 16.22 -25.32 -2.25
C ARG A 168 15.29 -25.92 -1.22
N GLN A 169 14.87 -25.13 -0.24
CA GLN A 169 13.96 -25.55 0.82
C GLN A 169 12.51 -25.20 0.44
N PHE A 170 12.31 -24.02 -0.16
CA PHE A 170 10.99 -23.52 -0.53
C PHE A 170 10.75 -23.68 -2.04
N SER A 171 10.15 -24.81 -2.41
CA SER A 171 9.88 -25.11 -3.82
C SER A 171 8.97 -24.09 -4.50
N GLN A 172 8.10 -23.42 -3.74
CA GLN A 172 7.20 -22.38 -4.25
C GLN A 172 7.94 -21.14 -4.79
N PHE A 173 9.20 -20.91 -4.40
CA PHE A 173 10.00 -19.81 -4.95
C PHE A 173 10.58 -20.13 -6.33
N GLN A 174 10.71 -21.40 -6.69
CA GLN A 174 11.48 -21.83 -7.86
C GLN A 174 10.90 -21.33 -9.18
N GLU A 175 9.59 -21.54 -9.41
CA GLU A 175 8.93 -21.10 -10.63
C GLU A 175 8.86 -19.57 -10.74
N PRO A 176 8.42 -18.83 -9.70
CA PRO A 176 8.46 -17.37 -9.72
C PRO A 176 9.85 -16.81 -10.01
N LEU A 177 10.91 -17.30 -9.33
CA LEU A 177 12.28 -16.86 -9.58
C LEU A 177 12.69 -17.04 -11.06
N LEU A 178 12.46 -18.23 -11.63
CA LEU A 178 12.82 -18.52 -13.02
C LEU A 178 11.95 -17.78 -14.05
N ALA A 179 10.76 -17.32 -13.66
CA ALA A 179 9.89 -16.53 -14.53
C ALA A 179 10.32 -15.06 -14.60
N ARG A 180 11.11 -14.57 -13.63
CA ARG A 180 11.54 -13.18 -13.59
C ARG A 180 12.59 -12.86 -14.63
N GLY A 181 12.36 -11.79 -15.39
CA GLY A 181 13.31 -11.31 -16.41
C GLY A 181 14.59 -10.67 -15.87
N ASP A 182 14.64 -10.33 -14.59
CA ASP A 182 15.79 -9.70 -13.92
C ASP A 182 16.68 -10.70 -13.16
N LEU A 183 16.35 -12.01 -13.20
CA LEU A 183 17.18 -13.06 -12.61
C LEU A 183 18.50 -13.22 -13.41
N PRO A 184 19.68 -13.07 -12.78
CA PRO A 184 20.94 -13.35 -13.45
C PRO A 184 21.06 -14.80 -13.91
N ALA A 185 21.54 -14.99 -15.15
CA ALA A 185 21.75 -16.33 -15.71
C ALA A 185 22.66 -17.22 -14.85
N SER A 186 23.65 -16.63 -14.17
CA SER A 186 24.51 -17.37 -13.23
C SER A 186 23.74 -17.94 -12.04
N LEU A 187 22.70 -17.24 -11.55
CA LEU A 187 21.83 -17.72 -10.48
C LEU A 187 20.81 -18.73 -11.01
N ALA A 188 20.22 -18.51 -12.19
CA ALA A 188 19.34 -19.48 -12.84
C ALA A 188 20.03 -20.83 -13.06
N HIS A 189 21.27 -20.82 -13.59
CA HIS A 189 22.06 -22.05 -13.77
C HIS A 189 22.33 -22.81 -12.47
N ARG A 190 22.46 -22.11 -11.33
CA ARG A 190 22.60 -22.80 -10.03
C ARG A 190 21.36 -23.63 -9.73
N MET A 191 20.17 -23.10 -10.00
CA MET A 191 18.89 -23.75 -9.72
C MET A 191 18.68 -25.08 -10.46
N PHE A 192 19.35 -25.29 -11.61
CA PHE A 192 19.25 -26.51 -12.43
C PHE A 192 19.33 -27.81 -11.64
N TRP A 193 20.16 -27.83 -10.59
CA TRP A 193 20.43 -29.01 -9.78
C TRP A 193 19.30 -29.43 -8.85
N TRP A 194 18.41 -28.52 -8.44
CA TRP A 194 17.34 -28.81 -7.46
C TRP A 194 15.93 -28.49 -7.95
N VAL A 195 15.78 -27.81 -9.10
CA VAL A 195 14.45 -27.61 -9.70
C VAL A 195 13.97 -28.86 -10.44
N SER A 196 12.65 -28.96 -10.58
CA SER A 196 12.00 -30.03 -11.33
C SER A 196 12.45 -30.05 -12.79
N ALA A 197 12.35 -31.21 -13.45
CA ALA A 197 12.70 -31.35 -14.86
C ALA A 197 11.91 -30.39 -15.77
N ALA A 198 10.64 -30.11 -15.43
CA ALA A 198 9.81 -29.16 -16.18
C ALA A 198 10.36 -27.72 -16.12
N LEU A 199 10.92 -27.31 -14.98
CA LEU A 199 11.49 -25.97 -14.79
C LEU A 199 12.88 -25.80 -15.40
N ARG A 200 13.63 -26.89 -15.63
CA ARG A 200 14.95 -26.81 -16.28
C ARG A 200 14.89 -26.26 -17.70
N ASN A 201 13.75 -26.39 -18.38
CA ASN A 201 13.54 -25.81 -19.72
C ASN A 201 13.43 -24.27 -19.70
N LYS A 202 13.31 -23.66 -18.52
CA LYS A 202 13.26 -22.19 -18.34
C LYS A 202 14.62 -21.58 -17.97
N ILE A 203 15.68 -22.38 -17.87
CA ILE A 203 17.04 -21.96 -17.48
C ILE A 203 17.90 -21.71 -18.73
#